data_AF-A0A9P9BIV2-F1
#
_entry.id   AF-A0A9P9BIV2-F1
#
_cell.length_a   1.000
_cell.length_b   1.000
_cell.length_c   1.000
_cell.angle_alpha   90.00
_cell.angle_beta   90.00
_cell.angle_gamma   90.00
#
_symmetry.space_group_name_H-M   'P 1'
#
loop_
_entity.id
_entity.type
_entity.pdbx_description
1 polymer ?
#
loop_
_entity_poly.entity_id
_entity_poly.type
_entity_poly.pdbx_seq_one_letter_code
_entity_poly.pdbx_strand_id
1 'polypeptide(L)'
;MKTMPTIRLRAQSPQPGVASPLTLSPPPSTPDRPKSATAPPKLRILVAPSGFKESLGPDEVADCIEAGIRRVLPDPSVAEIRKLPLHDGGEGFCRALVAAMRNASAVTGTKLNITDGIREVLVTGPVGKPVLSHYGIVTLDTKARAAVASDLDKTQKIGILDMAAAAGLSLVPATCRDPTLTTTYGVGELIAAALDEGCDRIIVGCGDSGTSDGGAGMLQALGARLLDSQGKELPRAAGGASLLGLEEIDMSGLHPRLRDSATKVHIEAVCNIKNILTGPRGVARVYGPQKGASPAQVKLLSRALDKLASVAERLSPVEHHNIGTRPGSGASGGLGTAMLLLGGRLRPREDAIDEYFGVSQLFSPPAASQSLDPLKAQQKKWDLVVTAEGCLDAQSAQGKLTVEIARRARKHGAAVVALAGTIGAGADGVYDDGIAAFTSILDGPRSLRDAIDSTAVLLTDAAERAIRMIQMGMGLRGGAVETRQAGAEESRLEDFKRLSGPVEMRLARSWTS
;
A
#
# COMPACT_ATOMS: atom_id res chain seq x y z
N MET A 1 32.44 27.92 66.56
CA MET A 1 33.24 27.73 67.79
C MET A 1 34.32 26.71 67.50
N LYS A 2 35.57 27.07 67.82
CA LYS A 2 36.80 26.27 67.65
C LYS A 2 36.73 24.99 68.47
N THR A 3 37.34 23.91 68.00
CA THR A 3 38.20 23.02 68.81
C THR A 3 39.05 22.14 67.90
N MET A 4 40.36 22.42 67.89
CA MET A 4 41.46 21.46 67.74
C MET A 4 41.91 21.07 69.18
N PRO A 5 42.99 20.30 69.40
CA PRO A 5 43.29 18.92 68.98
C PRO A 5 43.81 18.08 70.19
N THR A 6 44.19 16.81 70.03
CA THR A 6 45.26 16.23 70.87
C THR A 6 46.02 15.12 70.15
N ILE A 7 47.35 15.23 70.18
CA ILE A 7 48.37 14.28 69.70
C ILE A 7 49.17 13.82 70.92
N ARG A 8 49.74 12.60 70.85
CA ARG A 8 51.00 12.07 71.46
C ARG A 8 50.75 10.82 72.34
N LEU A 9 51.60 9.78 72.44
CA LEU A 9 52.89 9.36 71.84
C LEU A 9 53.20 7.89 72.26
N ARG A 10 53.82 7.12 71.34
CA ARG A 10 54.91 6.09 71.43
C ARG A 10 55.11 5.11 72.62
N ALA A 11 55.43 3.84 72.26
CA ALA A 11 56.66 3.08 72.59
C ALA A 11 56.77 1.81 71.67
N GLN A 12 57.72 1.69 70.71
CA GLN A 12 59.06 1.04 70.71
C GLN A 12 59.12 -0.46 71.11
N SER A 13 59.17 -1.41 70.14
CA SER A 13 60.32 -2.24 69.63
C SER A 13 60.67 -3.48 70.50
N PRO A 14 60.98 -4.69 69.97
CA PRO A 14 62.11 -4.93 69.03
C PRO A 14 61.88 -5.98 67.90
N GLN A 15 62.72 -5.87 66.85
CA GLN A 15 62.95 -6.83 65.77
C GLN A 15 64.12 -7.77 66.13
N PRO A 16 64.19 -9.02 65.61
CA PRO A 16 65.00 -9.24 64.41
C PRO A 16 64.48 -10.33 63.43
N GLY A 17 64.79 -10.18 62.14
CA GLY A 17 65.38 -11.29 61.36
C GLY A 17 64.61 -11.91 60.17
N VAL A 18 64.57 -11.18 59.04
CA VAL A 18 64.80 -11.64 57.64
C VAL A 18 64.02 -12.85 57.06
N ALA A 19 63.09 -12.57 56.13
CA ALA A 19 63.11 -13.06 54.73
C ALA A 19 61.92 -12.43 53.95
N SER A 20 62.21 -11.60 52.94
CA SER A 20 61.17 -11.02 52.05
C SER A 20 60.79 -12.01 50.93
N PRO A 21 59.50 -12.19 50.62
CA PRO A 21 59.05 -13.10 49.58
C PRO A 21 59.25 -12.51 48.18
N LEU A 22 59.73 -13.35 47.27
CA LEU A 22 59.78 -13.12 45.83
C LEU A 22 58.37 -12.81 45.30
N THR A 23 58.25 -11.70 44.58
CA THR A 23 57.06 -11.35 43.81
C THR A 23 56.84 -12.34 42.67
N LEU A 24 55.77 -13.13 42.74
CA LEU A 24 55.24 -13.88 41.61
C LEU A 24 54.37 -12.95 40.75
N SER A 25 54.73 -12.81 39.47
CA SER A 25 53.91 -12.15 38.45
C SER A 25 52.54 -12.84 38.31
N PRO A 26 51.46 -12.10 37.98
CA PRO A 26 50.17 -12.72 37.71
C PRO A 26 50.26 -13.63 36.47
N PRO A 27 49.43 -14.70 36.39
CA PRO A 27 49.43 -15.61 35.25
C PRO A 27 49.08 -14.86 33.96
N PRO A 28 49.59 -15.31 32.80
CA PRO A 28 49.28 -14.70 31.52
C PRO A 28 47.77 -14.74 31.28
N SER A 29 47.21 -13.56 30.98
CA SER A 29 45.86 -13.39 30.48
C SER A 29 45.62 -14.35 29.32
N THR A 30 44.57 -15.16 29.41
CA THR A 30 43.99 -15.90 28.28
C THR A 30 43.84 -14.95 27.09
N PRO A 31 44.23 -15.35 25.87
CA PRO A 31 44.10 -14.48 24.70
C PRO A 31 42.62 -14.09 24.53
N ASP A 32 42.37 -12.79 24.42
CA ASP A 32 41.08 -12.22 24.13
C ASP A 32 40.47 -12.93 22.90
N ARG A 33 39.37 -13.64 23.13
CA ARG A 33 38.48 -14.08 22.06
C ARG A 33 38.05 -12.80 21.32
N PRO A 34 38.20 -12.69 19.99
CA PRO A 34 37.79 -11.48 19.28
C PRO A 34 36.31 -11.20 19.54
N LYS A 35 36.01 -10.12 20.27
CA LYS A 35 34.67 -9.53 20.38
C LYS A 35 34.32 -8.89 19.04
N SER A 36 33.95 -9.72 18.08
CA SER A 36 33.25 -9.30 16.86
C SER A 36 32.17 -10.34 16.57
N ALA A 37 31.27 -10.55 17.53
CA ALA A 37 29.96 -11.09 17.23
C ALA A 37 29.12 -9.90 16.78
N THR A 38 29.13 -9.61 15.49
CA THR A 38 28.08 -8.79 14.89
C THR A 38 26.75 -9.41 15.28
N ALA A 39 25.83 -8.61 15.82
CA ALA A 39 24.49 -9.10 16.13
C ALA A 39 23.91 -9.81 14.89
N PRO A 40 23.20 -10.94 15.04
CA PRO A 40 22.62 -11.64 13.90
C PRO A 40 21.79 -10.65 13.06
N PRO A 41 21.86 -10.72 11.71
CA PRO A 41 21.22 -9.74 10.87
C PRO A 41 19.71 -9.74 11.15
N LYS A 42 19.22 -8.57 11.57
CA LYS A 42 17.82 -8.28 11.82
C LYS A 42 17.00 -8.51 10.54
N LEU A 43 15.95 -9.32 10.63
CA LEU A 43 15.04 -9.58 9.51
C LEU A 43 14.24 -8.32 9.20
N ARG A 44 14.33 -7.79 7.98
CA ARG A 44 13.61 -6.59 7.57
C ARG A 44 12.38 -6.97 6.76
N ILE A 45 11.21 -6.65 7.30
CA ILE A 45 9.90 -7.00 6.75
C ILE A 45 9.18 -5.72 6.34
N LEU A 46 8.78 -5.65 5.07
CA LEU A 46 7.86 -4.64 4.58
C LEU A 46 6.44 -5.23 4.55
N VAL A 47 5.51 -4.60 5.26
CA VAL A 47 4.08 -4.94 5.22
C VAL A 47 3.41 -3.95 4.28
N ALA A 48 3.10 -4.39 3.05
CA ALA A 48 2.55 -3.53 2.01
C ALA A 48 1.25 -4.13 1.42
N PRO A 49 0.12 -4.08 2.14
CA PRO A 49 -1.13 -4.64 1.68
C PRO A 49 -2.04 -3.61 0.99
N SER A 50 -2.94 -4.09 0.13
CA SER A 50 -4.14 -3.33 -0.27
C SER A 50 -5.30 -3.62 0.68
N GLY A 51 -6.32 -2.76 0.66
CA GLY A 51 -7.56 -2.98 1.41
C GLY A 51 -8.35 -4.21 0.95
N PHE A 52 -9.18 -4.72 1.84
CA PHE A 52 -10.14 -5.79 1.58
C PHE A 52 -11.49 -5.13 1.33
N LYS A 53 -11.88 -5.06 0.06
CA LYS A 53 -13.10 -4.35 -0.36
C LYS A 53 -14.30 -4.77 0.49
N GLU A 54 -15.07 -3.79 0.95
CA GLU A 54 -16.26 -3.98 1.80
C GLU A 54 -15.96 -4.61 3.18
N SER A 55 -14.69 -4.64 3.60
CA SER A 55 -14.25 -5.17 4.89
C SER A 55 -13.28 -4.21 5.59
N LEU A 56 -11.98 -4.35 5.39
CA LEU A 56 -10.95 -3.55 6.06
C LEU A 56 -10.21 -2.63 5.09
N GLY A 57 -9.91 -1.41 5.54
CA GLY A 57 -9.06 -0.47 4.81
C GLY A 57 -7.58 -0.90 4.78
N PRO A 58 -6.76 -0.34 3.87
CA PRO A 58 -5.34 -0.71 3.76
C PRO A 58 -4.54 -0.61 5.06
N ASP A 59 -4.81 0.41 5.88
CA ASP A 59 -4.14 0.62 7.18
C ASP A 59 -4.49 -0.49 8.18
N GLU A 60 -5.77 -0.83 8.30
CA GLU A 60 -6.26 -1.88 9.21
C GLU A 60 -5.73 -3.25 8.81
N VAL A 61 -5.65 -3.52 7.51
CA VAL A 61 -5.03 -4.74 6.96
C VAL A 61 -3.54 -4.79 7.34
N ALA A 62 -2.82 -3.68 7.22
CA ALA A 62 -1.41 -3.60 7.61
C ALA A 62 -1.21 -3.80 9.12
N ASP A 63 -2.10 -3.26 9.95
CA ASP A 63 -2.10 -3.44 11.40
C ASP A 63 -2.34 -4.91 11.80
N CYS A 64 -3.31 -5.57 11.18
CA CYS A 64 -3.59 -7.00 11.43
C CYS A 64 -2.38 -7.87 11.05
N ILE A 65 -1.76 -7.59 9.90
CA ILE A 65 -0.57 -8.32 9.45
C ILE A 65 0.60 -8.10 10.42
N GLU A 66 0.88 -6.85 10.81
CA GLU A 66 1.91 -6.55 11.80
C GLU A 66 1.64 -7.29 13.11
N ALA A 67 0.41 -7.28 13.62
CA ALA A 67 0.03 -7.99 14.83
C ALA A 67 0.31 -9.50 14.73
N GLY A 68 -0.02 -10.13 13.61
CA GLY A 68 0.25 -11.55 13.37
C GLY A 68 1.75 -11.86 13.29
N ILE A 69 2.53 -11.00 12.63
CA ILE A 69 4.00 -11.13 12.60
C ILE A 69 4.58 -11.02 14.02
N ARG A 70 4.10 -10.05 14.83
CA ARG A 70 4.59 -9.80 16.19
C ARG A 70 4.31 -10.92 17.18
N ARG A 71 3.27 -11.75 16.94
CA ARG A 71 3.03 -12.97 17.73
C ARG A 71 4.15 -14.02 17.59
N VAL A 72 4.87 -14.01 16.48
CA VAL A 72 5.99 -14.92 16.21
C VAL A 72 7.35 -14.24 16.45
N LEU A 73 7.46 -12.96 16.07
CA LEU A 73 8.66 -12.15 16.15
C LEU A 73 8.42 -10.90 17.03
N PRO A 74 8.30 -11.07 18.36
CA PRO A 74 7.96 -9.97 19.26
C PRO A 74 9.11 -8.98 19.45
N ASP A 75 10.36 -9.47 19.44
CA ASP A 75 11.55 -8.66 19.70
C ASP A 75 11.92 -7.77 18.49
N PRO A 76 11.86 -6.44 18.62
CA PRO A 76 12.29 -5.52 17.57
C PRO A 76 13.77 -5.62 17.21
N SER A 77 14.61 -6.28 18.02
CA SER A 77 16.02 -6.53 17.70
C SER A 77 16.19 -7.62 16.63
N VAL A 78 15.22 -8.54 16.54
CA VAL A 78 15.23 -9.68 15.61
C VAL A 78 14.49 -9.35 14.32
N ALA A 79 13.42 -8.55 14.38
CA ALA A 79 12.63 -8.16 13.22
C ALA A 79 12.33 -6.65 13.18
N GLU A 80 12.66 -6.01 12.05
CA GLU A 80 12.19 -4.68 11.70
C GLU A 80 10.94 -4.80 10.84
N ILE A 81 9.85 -4.19 11.27
CA ILE A 81 8.61 -4.15 10.50
C ILE A 81 8.36 -2.70 10.09
N ARG A 82 8.16 -2.49 8.79
CA ARG A 82 7.67 -1.21 8.25
C ARG A 82 6.38 -1.45 7.50
N LYS A 83 5.36 -0.62 7.79
CA LYS A 83 4.09 -0.64 7.06
C LYS A 83 4.12 0.34 5.89
N LEU A 84 3.48 -0.07 4.80
CA LEU A 84 3.17 0.71 3.61
C LEU A 84 1.78 0.33 3.11
N PRO A 85 0.71 0.78 3.79
CA PRO A 85 -0.65 0.62 3.30
C PRO A 85 -0.76 1.14 1.86
N LEU A 86 -1.28 0.30 0.95
CA LEU A 86 -1.31 0.60 -0.47
C LEU A 86 -2.65 1.26 -0.84
N HIS A 87 -2.64 2.59 -0.95
CA HIS A 87 -3.79 3.37 -1.39
C HIS A 87 -3.71 3.67 -2.88
N ASP A 88 -4.59 3.07 -3.68
CA ASP A 88 -4.54 3.07 -5.14
C ASP A 88 -5.61 3.97 -5.79
N GLY A 89 -6.10 4.97 -5.06
CA GLY A 89 -7.23 5.81 -5.46
C GLY A 89 -8.58 5.24 -5.05
N GLY A 90 -8.63 4.10 -4.37
CA GLY A 90 -9.83 3.59 -3.68
C GLY A 90 -10.09 4.27 -2.33
N GLU A 91 -10.79 3.55 -1.46
CA GLU A 91 -11.11 4.01 -0.10
C GLU A 91 -9.86 4.36 0.72
N GLY A 92 -9.90 5.52 1.40
CA GLY A 92 -8.83 6.00 2.28
C GLY A 92 -7.67 6.72 1.57
N PHE A 93 -7.66 6.77 0.23
CA PHE A 93 -6.62 7.45 -0.54
C PHE A 93 -6.46 8.93 -0.16
N CYS A 94 -7.54 9.64 0.12
CA CYS A 94 -7.53 11.06 0.46
C CYS A 94 -6.81 11.29 1.78
N ARG A 95 -7.15 10.50 2.81
CA ARG A 95 -6.53 10.60 4.13
C ARG A 95 -5.05 10.23 4.06
N ALA A 96 -4.73 9.15 3.34
CA ALA A 96 -3.36 8.72 3.13
C ALA A 96 -2.53 9.77 2.40
N LEU A 97 -3.05 10.36 1.33
CA LEU A 97 -2.33 11.37 0.55
C LEU A 97 -2.13 12.66 1.35
N VAL A 98 -3.15 13.13 2.08
CA VAL A 98 -3.00 14.27 3.00
C VAL A 98 -1.93 13.99 4.05
N ALA A 99 -1.92 12.79 4.63
CA ALA A 99 -0.90 12.40 5.62
C ALA A 99 0.49 12.30 4.99
N ALA A 100 0.61 11.70 3.80
CA ALA A 100 1.87 11.57 3.07
C ALA A 100 2.45 12.94 2.71
N MET A 101 1.62 13.86 2.20
CA MET A 101 2.01 15.23 1.91
C MET A 101 2.46 15.97 3.18
N ARG A 102 1.78 15.79 4.32
CA ARG A 102 2.20 16.39 5.61
C ARG A 102 3.56 15.87 6.08
N ASN A 103 3.83 14.61 5.81
CA ASN A 103 5.08 13.94 6.18
C ASN A 103 6.17 14.06 5.10
N ALA A 104 5.92 14.74 3.97
CA ALA A 104 6.76 14.77 2.77
C ALA A 104 8.17 15.36 2.95
N SER A 105 8.56 15.71 4.18
CA SER A 105 9.97 15.80 4.58
C SER A 105 10.77 14.51 4.25
N ALA A 106 10.10 13.37 4.01
CA ALA A 106 10.73 12.11 3.59
C ALA A 106 10.94 11.93 2.06
N VAL A 107 10.17 12.61 1.20
CA VAL A 107 10.22 12.42 -0.27
C VAL A 107 10.96 13.58 -0.96
N THR A 108 10.79 14.81 -0.47
CA THR A 108 11.43 16.03 -1.02
C THR A 108 12.50 16.62 -0.09
N GLY A 109 12.75 15.99 1.07
CA GLY A 109 13.65 16.52 2.09
C GLY A 109 13.17 17.83 2.74
N THR A 110 11.98 18.32 2.39
CA THR A 110 11.48 19.63 2.80
C THR A 110 10.22 19.45 3.64
N LYS A 111 10.25 19.93 4.88
CA LYS A 111 9.07 19.97 5.75
C LYS A 111 8.10 20.98 5.16
N LEU A 112 7.05 20.51 4.48
CA LEU A 112 6.00 21.38 3.95
C LEU A 112 5.16 21.87 5.13
N ASN A 113 4.98 23.19 5.28
CA ASN A 113 4.00 23.71 6.24
C ASN A 113 2.60 23.50 5.65
N ILE A 114 1.99 22.37 5.98
CA ILE A 114 0.61 22.08 5.62
C ILE A 114 -0.31 22.58 6.72
N THR A 115 -1.06 23.64 6.44
CA THR A 115 -1.99 24.27 7.38
C THR A 115 -3.38 23.65 7.40
N ASP A 116 -3.69 22.79 6.43
CA ASP A 116 -5.04 22.26 6.20
C ASP A 116 -5.13 20.74 6.34
N GLY A 117 -6.36 20.21 6.43
CA GLY A 117 -6.64 18.82 6.76
C GLY A 117 -7.95 18.32 6.17
N ILE A 118 -8.50 17.26 6.75
CA ILE A 118 -9.76 16.66 6.31
C ILE A 118 -10.93 17.58 6.67
N ARG A 119 -11.84 17.76 5.72
CA ARG A 119 -13.14 18.42 5.88
C ARG A 119 -14.23 17.37 5.77
N GLU A 120 -15.19 17.40 6.68
CA GLU A 120 -16.38 16.56 6.60
C GLU A 120 -17.53 17.35 5.98
N VAL A 121 -18.32 16.70 5.13
CA VAL A 121 -19.43 17.32 4.44
C VAL A 121 -20.49 16.27 4.12
N LEU A 122 -21.75 16.65 4.27
CA LEU A 122 -22.87 15.80 3.88
C LEU A 122 -23.10 15.93 2.37
N VAL A 123 -23.08 14.81 1.66
CA VAL A 123 -23.28 14.77 0.20
C VAL A 123 -24.31 13.72 -0.17
N THR A 124 -24.78 13.76 -1.40
CA THR A 124 -25.68 12.78 -2.00
C THR A 124 -24.92 11.46 -2.22
N GLY A 125 -25.26 10.44 -1.45
CA GLY A 125 -24.71 9.10 -1.60
C GLY A 125 -25.15 8.40 -2.90
N PRO A 126 -24.60 7.21 -3.20
CA PRO A 126 -24.81 6.55 -4.48
C PRO A 126 -26.26 6.12 -4.72
N VAL A 127 -27.09 6.00 -3.68
CA VAL A 127 -28.51 5.65 -3.76
C VAL A 127 -29.43 6.87 -3.53
N GLY A 128 -28.90 8.08 -3.64
CA GLY A 128 -29.64 9.34 -3.45
C GLY A 128 -29.87 9.74 -1.99
N LYS A 129 -29.50 8.89 -1.03
CA LYS A 129 -29.57 9.21 0.41
C LYS A 129 -28.33 10.01 0.83
N PRO A 130 -28.44 10.97 1.76
CA PRO A 130 -27.28 11.68 2.29
C PRO A 130 -26.28 10.73 2.95
N VAL A 131 -24.99 10.96 2.71
CA VAL A 131 -23.85 10.27 3.32
C VAL A 131 -22.91 11.32 3.89
N LEU A 132 -22.44 11.11 5.12
CA LEU A 132 -21.33 11.88 5.67
C LEU A 132 -20.06 11.47 4.93
N SER A 133 -19.51 12.39 4.16
CA SER A 133 -18.32 12.19 3.34
C SER A 133 -17.22 13.15 3.75
N HIS A 134 -16.10 13.12 3.03
CA HIS A 134 -14.97 13.96 3.32
C HIS A 134 -14.11 14.26 2.08
N TYR A 135 -13.35 15.35 2.18
CA TYR A 135 -12.27 15.69 1.26
C TYR A 135 -11.10 16.31 2.04
N GLY A 136 -9.92 16.24 1.46
CA GLY A 136 -8.68 16.73 2.02
C GLY A 136 -8.27 18.04 1.39
N ILE A 137 -7.63 18.89 2.18
CA ILE A 137 -7.05 20.13 1.69
C ILE A 137 -5.59 20.21 2.10
N VAL A 138 -4.76 20.57 1.14
CA VAL A 138 -3.34 20.84 1.34
C VAL A 138 -3.00 22.19 0.74
N THR A 139 -2.62 23.14 1.59
CA THR A 139 -2.04 24.42 1.15
C THR A 139 -0.52 24.30 1.16
N LEU A 140 0.11 24.66 0.04
CA LEU A 140 1.56 24.61 -0.15
C LEU A 140 2.19 25.98 0.14
N ASP A 141 3.24 26.00 0.96
CA ASP A 141 4.05 27.20 1.15
C ASP A 141 5.02 27.46 -0.04
N THR A 142 5.68 28.62 -0.06
CA THR A 142 6.57 29.02 -1.16
C THR A 142 7.80 28.11 -1.35
N LYS A 143 8.29 27.46 -0.29
CA LYS A 143 9.41 26.50 -0.38
C LYS A 143 8.91 25.13 -0.84
N ALA A 144 7.73 24.73 -0.39
CA ALA A 144 7.03 23.52 -0.81
C ALA A 144 6.78 23.52 -2.31
N ARG A 145 6.29 24.64 -2.86
CA ARG A 145 6.02 24.81 -4.30
C ARG A 145 7.24 24.55 -5.18
N ALA A 146 8.44 24.93 -4.75
CA ALA A 146 9.68 24.69 -5.48
C ALA A 146 10.20 23.23 -5.40
N ALA A 147 9.69 22.44 -4.45
CA ALA A 147 10.15 21.07 -4.18
C ALA A 147 9.25 19.98 -4.76
N VAL A 148 8.02 20.31 -5.19
CA VAL A 148 7.15 19.37 -5.90
C VAL A 148 7.40 19.51 -7.41
N ALA A 149 7.40 18.38 -8.13
CA ALA A 149 7.80 18.28 -9.54
C ALA A 149 7.19 19.36 -10.46
N SER A 150 7.89 19.63 -11.57
CA SER A 150 7.79 20.78 -12.50
C SER A 150 6.41 21.17 -13.06
N ASP A 151 5.35 20.40 -12.83
CA ASP A 151 3.97 20.70 -13.26
C ASP A 151 3.14 21.44 -12.18
N LEU A 152 3.71 21.74 -10.99
CA LEU A 152 3.01 22.30 -9.82
C LEU A 152 3.37 23.75 -9.46
N ASP A 153 4.16 24.43 -10.29
CA ASP A 153 4.78 25.73 -9.97
C ASP A 153 3.77 26.87 -9.67
N LYS A 154 2.49 26.68 -10.04
CA LYS A 154 1.38 27.63 -9.81
C LYS A 154 0.35 27.14 -8.79
N THR A 155 0.48 25.93 -8.25
CA THR A 155 -0.53 25.35 -7.36
C THR A 155 -0.28 25.82 -5.92
N GLN A 156 -1.21 26.59 -5.37
CA GLN A 156 -1.14 27.01 -3.97
C GLN A 156 -1.98 26.09 -3.09
N LYS A 157 -3.16 25.69 -3.54
CA LYS A 157 -4.10 24.89 -2.76
C LYS A 157 -4.58 23.66 -3.54
N ILE A 158 -4.47 22.50 -2.92
CA ILE A 158 -4.84 21.19 -3.50
C ILE A 158 -6.03 20.63 -2.74
N GLY A 159 -7.10 20.32 -3.46
CA GLY A 159 -8.20 19.49 -2.99
C GLY A 159 -7.93 18.03 -3.32
N ILE A 160 -8.07 17.14 -2.35
CA ILE A 160 -7.88 15.70 -2.51
C ILE A 160 -9.18 15.00 -2.16
N LEU A 161 -9.63 14.10 -3.00
CA LEU A 161 -10.92 13.43 -2.86
C LEU A 161 -10.80 11.93 -3.11
N ASP A 162 -11.64 11.16 -2.43
CA ASP A 162 -11.90 9.76 -2.76
C ASP A 162 -13.30 9.66 -3.31
N MET A 163 -13.45 9.24 -4.57
CA MET A 163 -14.80 9.08 -5.13
C MET A 163 -15.60 8.04 -4.35
N ALA A 164 -14.92 7.04 -3.76
CA ALA A 164 -15.53 6.00 -2.93
C ALA A 164 -16.18 6.57 -1.65
N ALA A 165 -15.68 7.69 -1.11
CA ALA A 165 -16.26 8.31 0.08
C ALA A 165 -17.66 8.91 -0.17
N ALA A 166 -18.03 9.17 -1.44
CA ALA A 166 -19.36 9.66 -1.81
C ALA A 166 -20.18 8.66 -2.64
N ALA A 167 -19.50 7.78 -3.39
CA ALA A 167 -20.12 6.91 -4.38
C ALA A 167 -19.48 5.51 -4.41
N GLY A 168 -18.92 5.06 -3.30
CA GLY A 168 -18.31 3.73 -3.13
C GLY A 168 -19.32 2.59 -3.05
N LEU A 169 -18.87 1.37 -3.37
CA LEU A 169 -19.71 0.16 -3.30
C LEU A 169 -20.14 -0.16 -1.86
N SER A 170 -19.27 0.11 -0.88
CA SER A 170 -19.54 -0.05 0.56
C SER A 170 -20.70 0.84 1.04
N LEU A 171 -21.01 1.93 0.33
CA LEU A 171 -22.13 2.82 0.61
C LEU A 171 -23.45 2.36 -0.03
N VAL A 172 -23.45 1.28 -0.82
CA VAL A 172 -24.64 0.75 -1.47
C VAL A 172 -25.11 -0.50 -0.71
N PRO A 173 -26.24 -0.43 0.01
CA PRO A 173 -26.82 -1.60 0.67
C PRO A 173 -27.02 -2.73 -0.34
N ALA A 174 -26.76 -3.99 0.06
CA ALA A 174 -26.85 -5.14 -0.83
C ALA A 174 -28.21 -5.23 -1.56
N THR A 175 -29.31 -4.89 -0.88
CA THR A 175 -30.68 -4.86 -1.43
C THR A 175 -30.93 -3.72 -2.42
N CYS A 176 -30.00 -2.77 -2.52
CA CYS A 176 -30.09 -1.58 -3.37
C CYS A 176 -28.97 -1.55 -4.43
N ARG A 177 -28.22 -2.64 -4.61
CA ARG A 177 -27.17 -2.77 -5.62
C ARG A 177 -27.76 -2.85 -7.03
N ASP A 178 -28.05 -1.67 -7.57
CA ASP A 178 -28.49 -1.49 -8.95
C ASP A 178 -27.68 -0.37 -9.62
N PRO A 179 -26.62 -0.71 -10.37
CA PRO A 179 -25.75 0.28 -10.99
C PRO A 179 -26.45 1.08 -12.11
N THR A 180 -27.67 0.69 -12.51
CA THR A 180 -28.49 1.48 -13.42
C THR A 180 -29.10 2.71 -12.77
N LEU A 181 -29.23 2.70 -11.43
CA LEU A 181 -29.85 3.76 -10.64
C LEU A 181 -28.83 4.54 -9.79
N THR A 182 -27.70 3.93 -9.46
CA THR A 182 -26.72 4.57 -8.59
C THR A 182 -26.03 5.77 -9.25
N THR A 183 -25.71 6.79 -8.47
CA THR A 183 -25.26 8.11 -8.96
C THR A 183 -23.91 8.55 -8.41
N THR A 184 -23.15 9.30 -9.21
CA THR A 184 -21.92 9.99 -8.78
C THR A 184 -22.15 11.43 -8.31
N TYR A 185 -23.40 11.84 -8.08
CA TYR A 185 -23.75 13.22 -7.72
C TYR A 185 -22.95 13.78 -6.55
N GLY A 186 -22.82 13.02 -5.46
CA GLY A 186 -22.02 13.44 -4.30
C GLY A 186 -20.54 13.65 -4.59
N VAL A 187 -19.97 12.99 -5.61
CA VAL A 187 -18.59 13.25 -6.04
C VAL A 187 -18.47 14.66 -6.59
N GLY A 188 -19.44 15.13 -7.37
CA GLY A 188 -19.45 16.50 -7.88
C GLY A 188 -19.69 17.53 -6.77
N GLU A 189 -20.48 17.19 -5.74
CA GLU A 189 -20.63 18.04 -4.55
C GLU A 189 -19.32 18.19 -3.77
N LEU A 190 -18.53 17.11 -3.63
CA LEU A 190 -17.19 17.19 -3.03
C LEU A 190 -16.24 18.05 -3.86
N ILE A 191 -16.25 17.90 -5.19
CA ILE A 191 -15.43 18.72 -6.10
C ILE A 191 -15.83 20.19 -5.98
N ALA A 192 -17.12 20.50 -5.98
CA ALA A 192 -17.64 21.86 -5.77
C ALA A 192 -17.15 22.43 -4.44
N ALA A 193 -17.25 21.68 -3.34
CA ALA A 193 -16.76 22.14 -2.04
C ALA A 193 -15.25 22.46 -2.04
N ALA A 194 -14.42 21.63 -2.71
CA ALA A 194 -13.00 21.92 -2.86
C ALA A 194 -12.74 23.17 -3.73
N LEU A 195 -13.54 23.39 -4.78
CA LEU A 195 -13.48 24.58 -5.63
C LEU A 195 -13.87 25.85 -4.86
N ASP A 196 -14.93 25.79 -4.05
CA ASP A 196 -15.40 26.90 -3.20
C ASP A 196 -14.35 27.30 -2.16
N GLU A 197 -13.58 26.34 -1.68
CA GLU A 197 -12.41 26.58 -0.83
C GLU A 197 -11.20 27.15 -1.59
N GLY A 198 -11.31 27.38 -2.89
CA GLY A 198 -10.28 28.02 -3.70
C GLY A 198 -9.15 27.08 -4.13
N CYS A 199 -9.39 25.77 -4.22
CA CYS A 199 -8.38 24.85 -4.73
C CYS A 199 -8.05 25.12 -6.20
N ASP A 200 -6.76 25.09 -6.53
CA ASP A 200 -6.22 25.28 -7.88
C ASP A 200 -5.92 23.95 -8.56
N ARG A 201 -5.78 22.89 -7.75
CA ARG A 201 -5.64 21.51 -8.21
C ARG A 201 -6.59 20.62 -7.45
N ILE A 202 -7.17 19.66 -8.15
CA ILE A 202 -8.06 18.64 -7.60
C ILE A 202 -7.51 17.27 -7.98
N ILE A 203 -7.22 16.45 -6.97
CA ILE A 203 -6.77 15.07 -7.15
C ILE A 203 -7.90 14.16 -6.67
N VAL A 204 -8.40 13.31 -7.57
CA VAL A 204 -9.51 12.38 -7.29
C VAL A 204 -9.02 10.95 -7.38
N GLY A 205 -9.03 10.24 -6.25
CA GLY A 205 -8.92 8.80 -6.21
C GLY A 205 -10.13 8.16 -6.88
N CYS A 206 -9.89 7.38 -7.94
CA CYS A 206 -10.92 6.61 -8.63
C CYS A 206 -10.76 5.11 -8.40
N GLY A 207 -11.41 4.59 -7.36
CA GLY A 207 -11.48 3.18 -7.02
C GLY A 207 -12.78 2.83 -6.28
N ASP A 208 -13.04 1.53 -6.13
CA ASP A 208 -14.12 0.97 -5.31
C ASP A 208 -15.52 1.55 -5.52
N SER A 209 -15.83 2.00 -6.75
CA SER A 209 -17.12 2.64 -7.02
C SER A 209 -18.31 1.68 -6.97
N GLY A 210 -19.41 2.18 -6.40
CA GLY A 210 -20.72 1.55 -6.41
C GLY A 210 -21.57 1.93 -7.63
N THR A 211 -21.03 2.73 -8.55
CA THR A 211 -21.78 3.42 -9.61
C THR A 211 -21.41 2.98 -11.02
N SER A 212 -22.31 3.23 -12.00
CA SER A 212 -22.03 3.07 -13.43
C SER A 212 -22.77 4.10 -14.29
N ASP A 213 -22.81 5.36 -13.82
CA ASP A 213 -23.53 6.46 -14.45
C ASP A 213 -22.69 7.30 -15.42
N GLY A 214 -21.48 6.86 -15.78
CA GLY A 214 -20.62 7.62 -16.68
C GLY A 214 -20.09 8.93 -16.10
N GLY A 215 -20.25 9.17 -14.79
CA GLY A 215 -19.98 10.46 -14.18
C GLY A 215 -21.08 11.51 -14.43
N ALA A 216 -22.25 11.11 -14.93
CA ALA A 216 -23.38 12.00 -15.21
C ALA A 216 -23.83 12.78 -13.96
N GLY A 217 -23.97 12.08 -12.83
CA GLY A 217 -24.33 12.72 -11.57
C GLY A 217 -23.30 13.78 -11.15
N MET A 218 -22.00 13.46 -11.24
CA MET A 218 -20.92 14.40 -10.95
C MET A 218 -20.99 15.65 -11.84
N LEU A 219 -21.21 15.49 -13.15
CA LEU A 219 -21.34 16.61 -14.08
C LEU A 219 -22.55 17.50 -13.74
N GLN A 220 -23.70 16.89 -13.45
CA GLN A 220 -24.90 17.62 -13.02
C GLN A 220 -24.65 18.42 -11.73
N ALA A 221 -23.97 17.83 -10.74
CA ALA A 221 -23.63 18.49 -9.49
C ALA A 221 -22.68 19.68 -9.68
N LEU A 222 -21.84 19.64 -10.70
CA LEU A 222 -20.95 20.73 -11.08
C LEU A 222 -21.63 21.77 -11.99
N GLY A 223 -22.90 21.59 -12.34
CA GLY A 223 -23.70 22.57 -13.10
C GLY A 223 -23.85 22.29 -14.60
N ALA A 224 -23.35 21.15 -15.10
CA ALA A 224 -23.63 20.74 -16.47
C ALA A 224 -25.08 20.26 -16.61
N ARG A 225 -25.68 20.51 -17.78
CA ARG A 225 -27.02 20.02 -18.12
C ARG A 225 -26.91 18.89 -19.11
N LEU A 226 -27.56 17.76 -18.81
CA LEU A 226 -27.64 16.61 -19.70
C LEU A 226 -29.05 16.62 -20.30
N LEU A 227 -29.16 16.77 -21.61
CA LEU A 227 -30.44 17.03 -22.29
C LEU A 227 -30.88 15.85 -23.14
N ASP A 228 -32.18 15.63 -23.22
CA ASP A 228 -32.81 14.67 -24.13
C ASP A 228 -33.10 15.25 -25.52
N SER A 229 -33.71 14.45 -26.39
CA SER A 229 -34.08 14.86 -27.76
C SER A 229 -35.09 16.00 -27.84
N GLN A 230 -35.77 16.33 -26.74
CA GLN A 230 -36.71 17.44 -26.65
C GLN A 230 -36.06 18.69 -26.03
N GLY A 231 -34.75 18.64 -25.73
CA GLY A 231 -34.03 19.71 -25.03
C GLY A 231 -34.36 19.80 -23.55
N LYS A 232 -35.01 18.77 -22.97
CA LYS A 232 -35.33 18.73 -21.55
C LYS A 232 -34.18 18.07 -20.78
N GLU A 233 -33.89 18.60 -19.60
CA GLU A 233 -32.90 17.97 -18.71
C GLU A 233 -33.31 16.55 -18.30
N LEU A 234 -32.36 15.64 -18.43
CA LEU A 234 -32.44 14.32 -17.82
C LEU A 234 -32.60 14.46 -16.31
N PRO A 235 -33.35 13.55 -15.65
CA PRO A 235 -33.54 13.62 -14.21
C PRO A 235 -32.20 13.65 -13.46
N ARG A 236 -32.11 14.55 -12.47
CA ARG A 236 -30.92 14.70 -11.63
C ARG A 236 -30.62 13.40 -10.90
N ALA A 237 -29.35 12.99 -10.93
CA ALA A 237 -28.83 11.87 -10.15
C ALA A 237 -29.57 10.53 -10.40
N ALA A 238 -30.07 10.30 -11.61
CA ALA A 238 -30.90 9.13 -11.95
C ALA A 238 -30.12 7.91 -12.45
N GLY A 239 -28.80 7.88 -12.24
CA GLY A 239 -27.95 6.75 -12.57
C GLY A 239 -27.74 6.48 -14.06
N GLY A 240 -27.05 5.39 -14.38
CA GLY A 240 -26.59 5.09 -15.73
C GLY A 240 -27.69 4.76 -16.74
N ALA A 241 -28.87 4.31 -16.32
CA ALA A 241 -29.98 4.08 -17.26
C ALA A 241 -30.49 5.37 -17.91
N SER A 242 -30.40 6.50 -17.20
CA SER A 242 -30.86 7.79 -17.72
C SER A 242 -30.12 8.21 -19.00
N LEU A 243 -28.86 7.80 -19.15
CA LEU A 243 -28.01 8.12 -20.30
C LEU A 243 -28.52 7.54 -21.63
N LEU A 244 -29.47 6.60 -21.61
CA LEU A 244 -30.11 6.13 -22.84
C LEU A 244 -30.86 7.24 -23.58
N GLY A 245 -31.37 8.23 -22.84
CA GLY A 245 -32.08 9.38 -23.40
C GLY A 245 -31.18 10.58 -23.70
N LEU A 246 -29.88 10.51 -23.43
CA LEU A 246 -28.95 11.64 -23.58
C LEU A 246 -28.74 11.99 -25.06
N GLU A 247 -29.01 13.23 -25.46
CA GLU A 247 -28.70 13.73 -26.80
C GLU A 247 -27.63 14.83 -26.81
N GLU A 248 -27.59 15.65 -25.76
CA GLU A 248 -26.68 16.79 -25.66
C GLU A 248 -26.16 16.97 -24.22
N ILE A 249 -24.93 17.47 -24.10
CA ILE A 249 -24.34 17.89 -22.82
C ILE A 249 -24.01 19.37 -22.93
N ASP A 250 -24.67 20.19 -22.14
CA ASP A 250 -24.39 21.62 -22.04
C ASP A 250 -23.51 21.90 -20.80
N MET A 251 -22.30 22.37 -21.06
CA MET A 251 -21.29 22.68 -20.04
C MET A 251 -21.26 24.17 -19.65
N SER A 252 -22.14 25.01 -20.22
CA SER A 252 -22.15 26.46 -19.99
C SER A 252 -22.44 26.84 -18.53
N GLY A 253 -23.17 25.98 -17.81
CA GLY A 253 -23.54 26.13 -16.40
C GLY A 253 -22.51 25.61 -15.40
N LEU A 254 -21.36 25.08 -15.86
CA LEU A 254 -20.33 24.55 -14.97
C LEU A 254 -19.89 25.54 -13.90
N HIS A 255 -19.45 25.01 -12.76
CA HIS A 255 -18.89 25.79 -11.65
C HIS A 255 -17.93 26.88 -12.16
N PRO A 256 -18.04 28.16 -11.73
CA PRO A 256 -17.30 29.27 -12.34
C PRO A 256 -15.78 29.03 -12.46
N ARG A 257 -15.15 28.44 -11.44
CA ARG A 257 -13.71 28.11 -11.45
C ARG A 257 -13.30 27.05 -12.49
N LEU A 258 -14.24 26.26 -13.01
CA LEU A 258 -13.97 25.31 -14.08
C LEU A 258 -14.08 25.95 -15.47
N ARG A 259 -14.79 27.09 -15.58
CA ARG A 259 -15.00 27.80 -16.85
C ARG A 259 -13.95 28.87 -17.11
N ASP A 260 -13.43 29.48 -16.05
CA ASP A 260 -12.52 30.60 -16.16
C ASP A 260 -11.10 30.17 -16.57
N SER A 261 -10.73 30.51 -17.80
CA SER A 261 -9.39 30.26 -18.36
C SER A 261 -8.25 30.93 -17.58
N ALA A 262 -8.52 32.00 -16.83
CA ALA A 262 -7.53 32.69 -16.00
C ALA A 262 -7.26 31.98 -14.67
N THR A 263 -8.23 31.21 -14.15
CA THR A 263 -8.15 30.44 -12.89
C THR A 263 -8.17 28.94 -13.12
N LYS A 264 -7.66 28.49 -14.28
CA LYS A 264 -7.75 27.10 -14.76
C LYS A 264 -7.34 26.10 -13.67
N VAL A 265 -8.34 25.42 -13.11
CA VAL A 265 -8.15 24.37 -12.12
C VAL A 265 -7.61 23.11 -12.78
N HIS A 266 -6.53 22.57 -12.23
CA HIS A 266 -5.93 21.32 -12.70
C HIS A 266 -6.65 20.13 -12.06
N ILE A 267 -7.36 19.34 -12.86
CA ILE A 267 -8.02 18.11 -12.37
C ILE A 267 -7.19 16.90 -12.76
N GLU A 268 -6.93 16.03 -11.79
CA GLU A 268 -6.30 14.74 -11.99
C GLU A 268 -7.13 13.64 -11.35
N ALA A 269 -7.35 12.55 -12.08
CA ALA A 269 -7.99 11.35 -11.56
C ALA A 269 -7.02 10.17 -11.56
N VAL A 270 -6.68 9.68 -10.37
CA VAL A 270 -5.81 8.52 -10.16
C VAL A 270 -6.63 7.25 -10.33
N CYS A 271 -6.36 6.49 -11.40
CA CYS A 271 -7.25 5.41 -11.84
C CYS A 271 -6.53 4.24 -12.52
N ASN A 272 -7.22 3.10 -12.61
CA ASN A 272 -6.75 1.99 -13.43
C ASN A 272 -6.93 2.34 -14.92
N ILE A 273 -5.81 2.65 -15.57
CA ILE A 273 -5.78 3.12 -16.95
C ILE A 273 -6.21 2.05 -17.98
N LYS A 274 -6.28 0.77 -17.58
CA LYS A 274 -6.75 -0.31 -18.44
C LYS A 274 -8.27 -0.31 -18.61
N ASN A 275 -9.00 0.38 -17.73
CA ASN A 275 -10.45 0.44 -17.79
C ASN A 275 -10.91 1.43 -18.86
N ILE A 276 -11.65 0.92 -19.85
CA ILE A 276 -12.23 1.72 -20.93
C ILE A 276 -13.75 1.79 -20.80
N LEU A 277 -14.36 2.86 -21.30
CA LEU A 277 -15.79 3.11 -21.14
C LEU A 277 -16.63 2.10 -21.95
N THR A 278 -16.24 1.86 -23.20
CA THR A 278 -17.06 1.21 -24.23
C THR A 278 -16.40 -0.04 -24.83
N GLY A 279 -17.15 -0.76 -25.67
CA GLY A 279 -16.65 -1.91 -26.43
C GLY A 279 -16.66 -3.25 -25.67
N PRO A 280 -16.02 -4.30 -26.22
CA PRO A 280 -16.07 -5.66 -25.66
C PRO A 280 -15.49 -5.76 -24.25
N ARG A 281 -14.52 -4.90 -23.92
CA ARG A 281 -13.89 -4.79 -22.59
C ARG A 281 -14.36 -3.55 -21.81
N GLY A 282 -15.49 -2.96 -22.22
CA GLY A 282 -16.05 -1.77 -21.59
C GLY A 282 -16.43 -2.01 -20.12
N VAL A 283 -16.32 -0.96 -19.30
CA VAL A 283 -16.44 -1.05 -17.84
C VAL A 283 -17.75 -1.69 -17.38
N ALA A 284 -18.88 -1.45 -18.07
CA ALA A 284 -20.17 -2.05 -17.71
C ALA A 284 -20.14 -3.59 -17.77
N ARG A 285 -19.39 -4.18 -18.71
CA ARG A 285 -19.25 -5.64 -18.85
C ARG A 285 -18.33 -6.23 -17.81
N VAL A 286 -17.22 -5.55 -17.56
CA VAL A 286 -16.16 -6.05 -16.68
C VAL A 286 -16.55 -5.90 -15.21
N TYR A 287 -17.13 -4.76 -14.84
CA TYR A 287 -17.36 -4.39 -13.44
C TYR A 287 -18.83 -4.18 -13.07
N GLY A 288 -19.77 -4.23 -14.02
CA GLY A 288 -21.21 -4.19 -13.71
C GLY A 288 -21.67 -5.32 -12.80
N PRO A 289 -21.31 -6.60 -13.06
CA PRO A 289 -21.79 -7.74 -12.27
C PRO A 289 -21.45 -7.66 -10.77
N GLN A 290 -20.21 -7.29 -10.42
CA GLN A 290 -19.81 -7.11 -9.01
C GLN A 290 -20.56 -5.97 -8.30
N LYS A 291 -21.15 -5.03 -9.05
CA LYS A 291 -21.98 -3.93 -8.54
C LYS A 291 -23.47 -4.30 -8.46
N GLY A 292 -23.84 -5.54 -8.80
CA GLY A 292 -25.22 -6.04 -8.77
C GLY A 292 -25.93 -6.06 -10.13
N ALA A 293 -25.26 -5.72 -11.24
CA ALA A 293 -25.92 -5.74 -12.55
C ALA A 293 -26.22 -7.18 -13.03
N SER A 294 -27.49 -7.44 -13.31
CA SER A 294 -27.90 -8.61 -14.10
C SER A 294 -27.36 -8.55 -15.54
N PRO A 295 -27.30 -9.67 -16.28
CA PRO A 295 -26.89 -9.65 -17.68
C PRO A 295 -27.68 -8.69 -18.57
N ALA A 296 -28.97 -8.47 -18.28
CA ALA A 296 -29.80 -7.51 -18.98
C ALA A 296 -29.40 -6.05 -18.65
N GLN A 297 -29.17 -5.74 -17.37
CA GLN A 297 -28.67 -4.44 -16.94
C GLN A 297 -27.28 -4.15 -17.49
N VAL A 298 -26.39 -5.13 -17.60
CA VAL A 298 -25.07 -4.98 -18.25
C VAL A 298 -25.22 -4.56 -19.71
N LYS A 299 -26.15 -5.16 -20.46
CA LYS A 299 -26.44 -4.76 -21.85
C LYS A 299 -26.98 -3.34 -21.93
N LEU A 300 -27.88 -2.99 -21.01
CA LEU A 300 -28.47 -1.66 -20.90
C LEU A 300 -27.40 -0.59 -20.62
N LEU A 301 -26.61 -0.78 -19.57
CA LEU A 301 -25.53 0.12 -19.17
C LEU A 301 -24.51 0.30 -20.28
N SER A 302 -24.11 -0.78 -20.95
CA SER A 302 -23.19 -0.66 -22.08
C SER A 302 -23.74 0.25 -23.17
N ARG A 303 -25.00 0.09 -23.57
CA ARG A 303 -25.62 0.97 -24.58
C ARG A 303 -25.68 2.42 -24.12
N ALA A 304 -25.96 2.63 -22.84
CA ALA A 304 -26.03 3.95 -22.24
C ALA A 304 -24.65 4.65 -22.21
N LEU A 305 -23.58 3.90 -21.90
CA LEU A 305 -22.21 4.40 -21.95
C LEU A 305 -21.69 4.59 -23.38
N ASP A 306 -22.12 3.75 -24.33
CA ASP A 306 -21.86 3.95 -25.77
C ASP A 306 -22.52 5.25 -26.27
N LYS A 307 -23.76 5.54 -25.82
CA LYS A 307 -24.45 6.80 -26.10
C LYS A 307 -23.71 8.00 -25.51
N LEU A 308 -23.27 7.91 -24.25
CA LEU A 308 -22.45 8.94 -23.61
C LEU A 308 -21.17 9.23 -24.41
N ALA A 309 -20.43 8.20 -24.83
CA ALA A 309 -19.21 8.36 -25.64
C ALA A 309 -19.50 9.12 -26.94
N SER A 310 -20.57 8.73 -27.65
CA SER A 310 -20.98 9.36 -28.89
C SER A 310 -21.38 10.83 -28.71
N VAL A 311 -22.10 11.15 -27.63
CA VAL A 311 -22.50 12.54 -27.31
C VAL A 311 -21.26 13.37 -26.93
N ALA A 312 -20.38 12.83 -26.08
CA ALA A 312 -19.14 13.45 -25.65
C ALA A 312 -18.22 13.79 -26.83
N GLU A 313 -18.10 12.89 -27.81
CA GLU A 313 -17.34 13.11 -29.05
C GLU A 313 -17.88 14.29 -29.87
N ARG A 314 -19.20 14.49 -29.91
CA ARG A 314 -19.80 15.62 -30.65
C ARG A 314 -19.52 16.97 -30.01
N LEU A 315 -19.25 17.04 -28.70
CA LEU A 315 -18.92 18.30 -28.02
C LEU A 315 -17.61 18.91 -28.54
N SER A 316 -16.60 18.07 -28.77
CA SER A 316 -15.30 18.48 -29.29
C SER A 316 -14.69 17.29 -30.05
N PRO A 317 -14.98 17.14 -31.35
CA PRO A 317 -14.56 15.96 -32.12
C PRO A 317 -13.06 15.72 -32.14
N VAL A 318 -12.25 16.77 -31.98
CA VAL A 318 -10.79 16.67 -31.93
C VAL A 318 -10.30 16.27 -30.54
N GLU A 319 -10.71 16.96 -29.46
CA GLU A 319 -10.23 16.65 -28.11
C GLU A 319 -10.82 15.35 -27.55
N HIS A 320 -12.05 15.03 -27.91
CA HIS A 320 -12.78 13.88 -27.39
C HIS A 320 -12.78 12.71 -28.36
N HIS A 321 -11.96 12.74 -29.41
CA HIS A 321 -11.85 11.62 -30.34
C HIS A 321 -11.56 10.29 -29.60
N ASN A 322 -12.36 9.26 -29.88
CA ASN A 322 -12.29 7.95 -29.26
C ASN A 322 -12.39 7.97 -27.73
N ILE A 323 -13.11 8.93 -27.15
CA ILE A 323 -13.18 9.10 -25.68
C ILE A 323 -13.63 7.80 -25.00
N GLY A 324 -14.52 7.03 -25.65
CA GLY A 324 -15.03 5.77 -25.14
C GLY A 324 -13.99 4.65 -25.01
N THR A 325 -12.85 4.74 -25.69
CA THR A 325 -11.76 3.74 -25.64
C THR A 325 -10.45 4.34 -25.13
N ARG A 326 -10.42 5.61 -24.75
CA ARG A 326 -9.24 6.23 -24.15
C ARG A 326 -8.83 5.47 -22.88
N PRO A 327 -7.53 5.24 -22.66
CA PRO A 327 -7.06 4.60 -21.43
C PRO A 327 -7.59 5.34 -20.19
N GLY A 328 -8.22 4.60 -19.27
CA GLY A 328 -8.83 5.11 -18.04
C GLY A 328 -10.25 5.69 -18.18
N SER A 329 -10.78 5.84 -19.40
CA SER A 329 -12.12 6.41 -19.63
C SER A 329 -13.25 5.68 -18.89
N GLY A 330 -13.07 4.38 -18.65
CA GLY A 330 -14.02 3.53 -17.92
C GLY A 330 -13.85 3.56 -16.39
N ALA A 331 -12.85 4.27 -15.86
CA ALA A 331 -12.57 4.30 -14.43
C ALA A 331 -13.83 4.64 -13.61
N SER A 332 -14.02 3.91 -12.51
CA SER A 332 -15.15 4.07 -11.58
C SER A 332 -16.54 4.13 -12.23
N GLY A 333 -16.78 3.31 -13.28
CA GLY A 333 -18.10 3.26 -13.94
C GLY A 333 -18.30 4.36 -14.98
N GLY A 334 -17.19 4.85 -15.55
CA GLY A 334 -17.17 5.91 -16.56
C GLY A 334 -16.94 7.31 -16.02
N LEU A 335 -16.73 7.47 -14.71
CA LEU A 335 -16.30 8.74 -14.09
C LEU A 335 -15.04 9.30 -14.79
N GLY A 336 -14.12 8.44 -15.23
CA GLY A 336 -12.94 8.84 -16.00
C GLY A 336 -13.29 9.61 -17.27
N THR A 337 -14.38 9.26 -17.96
CA THR A 337 -14.88 10.00 -19.13
C THR A 337 -15.36 11.39 -18.73
N ALA A 338 -16.12 11.52 -17.64
CA ALA A 338 -16.54 12.82 -17.15
C ALA A 338 -15.36 13.70 -16.69
N MET A 339 -14.31 13.12 -16.11
CA MET A 339 -13.08 13.85 -15.80
C MET A 339 -12.39 14.39 -17.06
N LEU A 340 -12.34 13.60 -18.13
CA LEU A 340 -11.83 14.05 -19.44
C LEU A 340 -12.67 15.20 -20.01
N LEU A 341 -14.00 15.13 -19.88
CA LEU A 341 -14.90 16.21 -20.31
C LEU A 341 -14.69 17.52 -19.54
N LEU A 342 -14.21 17.46 -18.30
CA LEU A 342 -13.80 18.63 -17.51
C LEU A 342 -12.37 19.10 -17.86
N GLY A 343 -11.72 18.54 -18.88
CA GLY A 343 -10.33 18.82 -19.23
C GLY A 343 -9.31 18.23 -18.26
N GLY A 344 -9.74 17.30 -17.40
CA GLY A 344 -8.89 16.61 -16.44
C GLY A 344 -7.96 15.58 -17.09
N ARG A 345 -6.91 15.20 -16.35
CA ARG A 345 -5.97 14.15 -16.75
C ARG A 345 -6.26 12.86 -16.01
N LEU A 346 -6.18 11.73 -16.71
CA LEU A 346 -6.27 10.41 -16.10
C LEU A 346 -4.86 9.90 -15.82
N ARG A 347 -4.53 9.69 -14.55
CA ARG A 347 -3.20 9.25 -14.11
C ARG A 347 -3.21 7.77 -13.74
N PRO A 348 -2.26 6.96 -14.25
CA PRO A 348 -2.09 5.59 -13.79
C PRO A 348 -1.80 5.51 -12.29
N ARG A 349 -2.39 4.50 -11.63
CA ARG A 349 -2.22 4.27 -10.18
C ARG A 349 -0.76 4.02 -9.81
N GLU A 350 -0.04 3.22 -10.60
CA GLU A 350 1.37 2.93 -10.36
C GLU A 350 2.24 4.20 -10.29
N ASP A 351 2.05 5.12 -11.22
CA ASP A 351 2.79 6.39 -11.27
C ASP A 351 2.44 7.29 -10.08
N ALA A 352 1.14 7.42 -9.78
CA ALA A 352 0.67 8.26 -8.69
C ALA A 352 1.21 7.79 -7.34
N ILE A 353 1.29 6.47 -7.14
CA ILE A 353 1.77 5.92 -5.87
C ILE A 353 3.26 6.12 -5.68
N ASP A 354 4.05 6.02 -6.75
CA ASP A 354 5.45 6.39 -6.70
C ASP A 354 5.66 7.87 -6.39
N GLU A 355 4.93 8.74 -7.08
CA GLU A 355 5.05 10.19 -6.94
C GLU A 355 4.64 10.64 -5.54
N TYR A 356 3.53 10.12 -5.02
CA TYR A 356 2.93 10.62 -3.79
C TYR A 356 3.37 9.90 -2.52
N PHE A 357 3.67 8.60 -2.60
CA PHE A 357 4.04 7.79 -1.44
C PHE A 357 5.51 7.36 -1.45
N GLY A 358 6.28 7.73 -2.49
CA GLY A 358 7.72 7.48 -2.56
C GLY A 358 8.06 5.99 -2.62
N VAL A 359 7.19 5.15 -3.17
CA VAL A 359 7.32 3.69 -3.10
C VAL A 359 8.62 3.20 -3.72
N SER A 360 9.04 3.74 -4.86
CA SER A 360 10.34 3.40 -5.47
C SER A 360 11.52 3.66 -4.53
N GLN A 361 11.51 4.77 -3.78
CA GLN A 361 12.58 5.10 -2.81
C GLN A 361 12.63 4.10 -1.65
N LEU A 362 11.52 3.41 -1.34
CA LEU A 362 11.49 2.36 -0.32
C LEU A 362 12.27 1.12 -0.74
N PHE A 363 12.42 0.86 -2.03
CA PHE A 363 13.20 -0.27 -2.54
C PHE A 363 14.62 0.12 -2.96
N SER A 364 14.86 1.38 -3.29
CA SER A 364 16.20 1.88 -3.60
C SER A 364 17.16 1.76 -2.42
N PRO A 365 18.44 1.39 -2.67
CA PRO A 365 19.49 1.45 -1.66
C PRO A 365 19.64 2.89 -1.14
N PRO A 366 19.97 3.10 0.14
CA PRO A 366 20.15 4.43 0.69
C PRO A 366 21.24 5.20 -0.08
N ALA A 367 20.98 6.47 -0.39
CA ALA A 367 21.90 7.38 -1.10
C ALA A 367 23.27 7.56 -0.41
N ALA A 368 23.44 7.05 0.81
CA ALA A 368 24.67 7.07 1.58
C ALA A 368 25.61 5.87 1.34
N SER A 369 25.30 4.93 0.44
CA SER A 369 26.27 3.91 0.03
C SER A 369 27.29 4.47 -0.98
N GLN A 370 27.98 5.54 -0.63
CA GLN A 370 29.36 5.79 -1.09
C GLN A 370 30.37 4.97 -0.28
N SER A 371 29.95 3.84 0.31
CA SER A 371 30.91 2.92 0.90
C SER A 371 31.66 2.25 -0.24
N LEU A 372 32.98 2.36 -0.25
CA LEU A 372 33.90 1.67 -1.17
C LEU A 372 33.88 0.13 -1.02
N ASP A 373 32.99 -0.41 -0.18
CA ASP A 373 32.82 -1.82 0.08
C ASP A 373 31.73 -2.41 -0.85
N PRO A 374 32.12 -3.14 -1.92
CA PRO A 374 31.17 -3.73 -2.88
C PRO A 374 30.21 -4.74 -2.23
N LEU A 375 30.50 -5.28 -1.05
CA LEU A 375 29.60 -6.19 -0.32
C LEU A 375 28.45 -5.44 0.37
N LYS A 376 28.65 -4.20 0.80
CA LYS A 376 27.59 -3.34 1.38
C LYS A 376 26.68 -2.73 0.31
N ALA A 377 27.22 -2.47 -0.88
CA ALA A 377 26.46 -1.96 -2.02
C ALA A 377 25.37 -2.94 -2.52
N GLN A 378 25.50 -4.25 -2.22
CA GLN A 378 24.52 -5.29 -2.58
C GLN A 378 23.51 -5.62 -1.48
N GLN A 379 23.51 -4.91 -0.35
CA GLN A 379 22.64 -5.29 0.76
C GLN A 379 21.17 -4.99 0.42
N LYS A 380 20.38 -6.06 0.26
CA LYS A 380 18.92 -5.98 0.09
C LYS A 380 18.34 -5.12 1.20
N LYS A 381 17.40 -4.24 0.87
CA LYS A 381 16.75 -3.37 1.86
C LYS A 381 15.70 -4.11 2.69
N TRP A 382 14.99 -5.03 2.04
CA TRP A 382 13.96 -5.89 2.61
C TRP A 382 14.32 -7.35 2.38
N ASP A 383 14.12 -8.18 3.39
CA ASP A 383 14.29 -9.62 3.29
C ASP A 383 12.96 -10.28 2.88
N LEU A 384 11.85 -9.78 3.44
CA LEU A 384 10.49 -10.25 3.19
C LEU A 384 9.55 -9.07 2.94
N VAL A 385 8.64 -9.24 1.98
CA VAL A 385 7.46 -8.38 1.80
C VAL A 385 6.21 -9.22 2.06
N VAL A 386 5.36 -8.77 2.97
CA VAL A 386 4.03 -9.32 3.20
C VAL A 386 3.02 -8.38 2.60
N THR A 387 2.28 -8.85 1.60
CA THR A 387 1.21 -8.10 0.95
C THR A 387 -0.13 -8.82 1.13
N ALA A 388 -1.23 -8.16 0.82
CA ALA A 388 -2.55 -8.74 0.97
C ALA A 388 -3.57 -8.07 0.05
N GLU A 389 -4.61 -8.81 -0.33
CA GLU A 389 -5.79 -8.28 -1.02
C GLU A 389 -7.04 -9.14 -0.76
N GLY A 390 -8.22 -8.57 -0.95
CA GLY A 390 -9.48 -9.28 -0.70
C GLY A 390 -9.72 -10.50 -1.60
N CYS A 391 -9.29 -10.45 -2.86
CA CYS A 391 -9.42 -11.58 -3.79
C CYS A 391 -8.23 -11.62 -4.75
N LEU A 392 -7.47 -12.71 -4.70
CA LEU A 392 -6.35 -12.98 -5.59
C LEU A 392 -6.82 -13.85 -6.76
N ASP A 393 -6.80 -13.34 -7.98
CA ASP A 393 -7.34 -14.02 -9.17
C ASP A 393 -6.60 -13.59 -10.45
N ALA A 394 -7.06 -14.05 -11.62
CA ALA A 394 -6.49 -13.67 -12.91
C ALA A 394 -6.45 -12.15 -13.17
N GLN A 395 -7.26 -11.33 -12.48
CA GLN A 395 -7.21 -9.87 -12.59
C GLN A 395 -6.09 -9.27 -11.75
N SER A 396 -5.64 -9.95 -10.70
CA SER A 396 -4.52 -9.48 -9.87
C SER A 396 -3.24 -9.32 -10.68
N ALA A 397 -2.89 -10.31 -11.50
CA ALA A 397 -1.75 -10.25 -12.43
C ALA A 397 -1.88 -9.13 -13.49
N GLN A 398 -3.10 -8.65 -13.73
CA GLN A 398 -3.39 -7.60 -14.72
C GLN A 398 -3.19 -6.18 -14.19
N GLY A 399 -2.36 -5.98 -13.16
CA GLY A 399 -1.94 -4.66 -12.70
C GLY A 399 -2.66 -4.17 -11.45
N LYS A 400 -2.97 -5.07 -10.51
CA LYS A 400 -3.23 -4.65 -9.13
C LYS A 400 -1.93 -4.25 -8.45
N LEU A 401 -2.05 -3.34 -7.50
CA LEU A 401 -0.92 -2.76 -6.79
C LEU A 401 -0.14 -3.78 -5.94
N THR A 402 -0.83 -4.79 -5.40
CA THR A 402 -0.26 -5.97 -4.73
C THR A 402 0.82 -6.65 -5.60
N VAL A 403 0.52 -6.81 -6.90
CA VAL A 403 1.42 -7.42 -7.87
C VAL A 403 2.54 -6.46 -8.28
N GLU A 404 2.24 -5.17 -8.42
CA GLU A 404 3.28 -4.17 -8.71
C GLU A 404 4.33 -4.06 -7.60
N ILE A 405 3.91 -4.10 -6.33
CA ILE A 405 4.83 -4.21 -5.19
C ILE A 405 5.65 -5.50 -5.26
N ALA A 406 5.03 -6.62 -5.61
CA ALA A 406 5.73 -7.90 -5.73
C ALA A 406 6.83 -7.86 -6.81
N ARG A 407 6.55 -7.28 -7.98
CA ARG A 407 7.51 -7.09 -9.07
C ARG A 407 8.71 -6.26 -8.61
N ARG A 408 8.46 -5.15 -7.91
CA ARG A 408 9.52 -4.27 -7.37
C ARG A 408 10.34 -4.95 -6.29
N ALA A 409 9.68 -5.64 -5.37
CA ALA A 409 10.34 -6.39 -4.31
C ALA A 409 11.27 -7.47 -4.88
N ARG A 410 10.79 -8.27 -5.84
CA ARG A 410 11.59 -9.28 -6.54
C ARG A 410 12.79 -8.67 -7.27
N LYS A 411 12.61 -7.53 -7.95
CA LYS A 411 13.72 -6.82 -8.62
C LYS A 411 14.86 -6.44 -7.66
N HIS A 412 14.53 -6.22 -6.37
CA HIS A 412 15.50 -5.92 -5.31
C HIS A 412 15.84 -7.14 -4.45
N GLY A 413 15.43 -8.34 -4.87
CA GLY A 413 15.77 -9.61 -4.26
C GLY A 413 15.01 -9.96 -2.97
N ALA A 414 13.97 -9.21 -2.59
CA ALA A 414 13.12 -9.55 -1.46
C ALA A 414 12.14 -10.67 -1.83
N ALA A 415 11.90 -11.61 -0.91
CA ALA A 415 10.85 -12.62 -1.08
C ALA A 415 9.48 -11.99 -0.78
N VAL A 416 8.42 -12.45 -1.45
CA VAL A 416 7.08 -11.87 -1.30
C VAL A 416 6.08 -12.95 -0.95
N VAL A 417 5.28 -12.72 0.10
CA VAL A 417 4.13 -13.57 0.45
C VAL A 417 2.85 -12.74 0.40
N ALA A 418 1.80 -13.27 -0.22
CA ALA A 418 0.49 -12.63 -0.29
C ALA A 418 -0.56 -13.34 0.58
N LEU A 419 -1.32 -12.56 1.35
CA LEU A 419 -2.46 -13.04 2.13
C LEU A 419 -3.75 -12.63 1.42
N ALA A 420 -4.52 -13.60 0.95
CA ALA A 420 -5.71 -13.35 0.15
C ALA A 420 -6.99 -13.61 0.96
N GLY A 421 -7.98 -12.72 0.89
CA GLY A 421 -9.31 -12.98 1.43
C GLY A 421 -9.94 -14.23 0.81
N THR A 422 -9.83 -14.34 -0.51
CA THR A 422 -10.23 -15.50 -1.30
C THR A 422 -9.23 -15.71 -2.44
N ILE A 423 -9.03 -16.97 -2.84
CA ILE A 423 -8.21 -17.34 -4.00
C ILE A 423 -9.18 -17.72 -5.13
N GLY A 424 -9.19 -16.92 -6.18
CA GLY A 424 -10.02 -17.10 -7.36
C GLY A 424 -9.31 -17.84 -8.50
N ALA A 425 -10.03 -18.04 -9.60
CA ALA A 425 -9.49 -18.71 -10.77
C ALA A 425 -8.31 -17.93 -11.39
N GLY A 426 -7.25 -18.65 -11.75
CA GLY A 426 -6.05 -18.08 -12.37
C GLY A 426 -5.12 -17.30 -11.43
N ALA A 427 -5.28 -17.47 -10.10
CA ALA A 427 -4.41 -16.84 -9.11
C ALA A 427 -2.92 -17.19 -9.31
N ASP A 428 -2.59 -18.39 -9.79
CA ASP A 428 -1.21 -18.85 -10.01
C ASP A 428 -0.40 -17.95 -10.96
N GLY A 429 -1.06 -17.15 -11.81
CA GLY A 429 -0.38 -16.20 -12.68
C GLY A 429 0.48 -15.16 -11.92
N VAL A 430 0.25 -14.96 -10.62
CA VAL A 430 1.04 -14.02 -9.82
C VAL A 430 2.45 -14.51 -9.49
N TYR A 431 2.73 -15.80 -9.63
CA TYR A 431 4.08 -16.34 -9.41
C TYR A 431 5.09 -15.73 -10.39
N ASP A 432 4.69 -15.58 -11.65
CA ASP A 432 5.50 -14.96 -12.71
C ASP A 432 5.79 -13.48 -12.43
N ASP A 433 4.97 -12.84 -11.59
CA ASP A 433 5.09 -11.44 -11.19
C ASP A 433 5.85 -11.22 -9.88
N GLY A 434 6.39 -12.29 -9.27
CA GLY A 434 7.30 -12.19 -8.12
C GLY A 434 6.67 -12.41 -6.75
N ILE A 435 5.39 -12.79 -6.67
CA ILE A 435 4.85 -13.40 -5.46
C ILE A 435 5.47 -14.80 -5.33
N ALA A 436 6.17 -15.09 -4.23
CA ALA A 436 6.81 -16.38 -4.01
C ALA A 436 5.85 -17.41 -3.39
N ALA A 437 4.87 -16.95 -2.62
CA ALA A 437 3.83 -17.78 -2.03
C ALA A 437 2.57 -16.94 -1.78
N PHE A 438 1.40 -17.57 -1.79
CA PHE A 438 0.18 -16.96 -1.31
C PHE A 438 -0.64 -17.94 -0.48
N THR A 439 -1.46 -17.44 0.42
CA THR A 439 -2.40 -18.24 1.22
C THR A 439 -3.72 -17.52 1.38
N SER A 440 -4.81 -18.28 1.51
CA SER A 440 -6.09 -17.75 1.96
C SER A 440 -5.99 -17.38 3.44
N ILE A 441 -6.71 -16.33 3.86
CA ILE A 441 -6.87 -16.02 5.29
C ILE A 441 -7.90 -16.94 5.96
N LEU A 442 -8.80 -17.53 5.18
CA LEU A 442 -9.86 -18.39 5.68
C LEU A 442 -9.26 -19.65 6.32
N ASP A 443 -9.78 -20.01 7.48
CA ASP A 443 -9.42 -21.18 8.28
C ASP A 443 -10.39 -22.37 8.07
N GLY A 444 -11.50 -22.15 7.35
CA GLY A 444 -12.47 -23.17 6.98
C GLY A 444 -13.62 -22.60 6.13
N PRO A 445 -14.60 -23.44 5.76
CA PRO A 445 -15.80 -22.99 5.04
C PRO A 445 -16.63 -22.04 5.89
N ARG A 446 -16.93 -20.85 5.36
CA ARG A 446 -17.72 -19.81 6.05
C ARG A 446 -18.61 -19.08 5.05
N SER A 447 -19.67 -18.43 5.55
CA SER A 447 -20.41 -17.48 4.73
C SER A 447 -19.55 -16.25 4.42
N LEU A 448 -19.82 -15.57 3.29
CA LEU A 448 -19.09 -14.34 2.94
C LEU A 448 -19.24 -13.26 4.02
N ARG A 449 -20.44 -13.15 4.61
CA ARG A 449 -20.70 -12.19 5.69
C ARG A 449 -19.84 -12.48 6.91
N ASP A 450 -19.84 -13.73 7.37
CA ASP A 450 -19.05 -14.11 8.55
C ASP A 450 -17.54 -13.94 8.30
N ALA A 451 -17.09 -14.20 7.06
CA ALA A 451 -15.71 -13.95 6.66
C ALA A 451 -15.35 -12.46 6.73
N ILE A 452 -16.19 -11.57 6.19
CA ILE A 452 -16.02 -10.11 6.23
C ILE A 452 -16.01 -9.59 7.67
N ASP A 453 -16.98 -10.04 8.49
CA ASP A 453 -17.13 -9.61 9.89
C ASP A 453 -15.94 -10.07 10.76
N SER A 454 -15.26 -11.15 10.36
CA SER A 454 -14.11 -11.72 11.08
C SER A 454 -12.75 -11.43 10.43
N THR A 455 -12.69 -10.61 9.37
CA THR A 455 -11.48 -10.42 8.55
C THR A 455 -10.26 -10.07 9.40
N ALA A 456 -10.40 -9.19 10.39
CA ALA A 456 -9.29 -8.75 11.23
C ALA A 456 -8.62 -9.92 11.98
N VAL A 457 -9.43 -10.80 12.58
CA VAL A 457 -8.94 -11.99 13.30
C VAL A 457 -8.32 -12.97 12.32
N LEU A 458 -9.05 -13.31 11.24
CA LEU A 458 -8.61 -14.26 10.23
C LEU A 458 -7.28 -13.86 9.59
N LEU A 459 -7.13 -12.58 9.25
CA LEU A 459 -5.93 -12.03 8.64
C LEU A 459 -4.75 -12.03 9.61
N THR A 460 -4.98 -11.66 10.87
CA THR A 460 -3.95 -11.71 11.92
C THR A 460 -3.43 -13.14 12.10
N ASP A 461 -4.34 -14.11 12.19
CA ASP A 461 -3.98 -15.52 12.34
C ASP A 461 -3.29 -16.07 11.09
N ALA A 462 -3.71 -15.64 9.90
CA ALA A 462 -3.07 -16.03 8.63
C ALA A 462 -1.64 -15.48 8.51
N ALA A 463 -1.41 -14.24 8.92
CA ALA A 463 -0.08 -13.66 8.97
C ALA A 463 0.82 -14.43 9.95
N GLU A 464 0.31 -14.77 11.14
CA GLU A 464 1.03 -15.62 12.10
C GLU A 464 1.40 -16.97 11.48
N ARG A 465 0.44 -17.69 10.87
CA ARG A 465 0.68 -18.98 10.22
C ARG A 465 1.75 -18.87 9.13
N ALA A 466 1.68 -17.84 8.28
CA ALA A 466 2.64 -17.61 7.22
C ALA A 466 4.06 -17.40 7.77
N ILE A 467 4.22 -16.59 8.81
CA ILE A 467 5.53 -16.33 9.42
C ILE A 467 6.07 -17.57 10.12
N ARG A 468 5.24 -18.38 10.79
CA ARG A 468 5.66 -19.67 11.37
C ARG A 468 6.21 -20.62 10.31
N MET A 469 5.56 -20.73 9.15
CA MET A 469 6.05 -21.55 8.03
C MET A 469 7.38 -21.04 7.49
N ILE A 470 7.53 -19.72 7.35
CA ILE A 470 8.80 -19.10 6.92
C ILE A 470 9.92 -19.37 7.94
N GLN A 471 9.65 -19.19 9.24
CA GLN A 471 10.61 -19.44 10.31
C GLN A 471 11.06 -20.91 10.33
N MET A 472 10.13 -21.86 10.15
CA MET A 472 10.45 -23.27 10.01
C MET A 472 11.37 -23.53 8.81
N GLY A 473 11.06 -22.93 7.65
CA GLY A 473 11.91 -23.01 6.46
C GLY A 473 13.32 -22.42 6.65
N MET A 474 13.44 -21.32 7.40
CA MET A 474 14.74 -20.75 7.78
C MET A 474 15.55 -21.71 8.68
N GLY A 475 14.88 -22.38 9.62
CA GLY A 475 15.49 -23.39 10.49
C GLY A 475 16.04 -24.59 9.74
N LEU A 476 15.34 -25.06 8.69
CA LEU A 476 15.82 -26.17 7.84
C LEU A 476 17.14 -25.83 7.12
N ARG A 477 17.35 -24.57 6.73
CA ARG A 477 18.64 -24.13 6.15
C ARG A 477 19.76 -24.06 7.18
N GLY A 478 19.46 -23.67 8.42
CA GLY A 478 20.42 -23.64 9.52
C GLY A 478 20.93 -25.03 9.89
N GLY A 479 20.00 -26.00 10.03
CA GLY A 479 20.34 -27.38 10.37
C GLY A 479 21.17 -28.10 9.29
N ALA A 480 20.96 -27.78 8.01
CA ALA A 480 21.73 -28.35 6.90
C ALA A 480 23.18 -27.83 6.79
N VAL A 481 23.46 -26.65 7.34
CA VAL A 481 24.82 -26.07 7.40
C VAL A 481 25.58 -26.66 8.58
N GLU A 482 24.93 -26.84 9.74
CA GLU A 482 25.52 -27.48 10.91
C GLU A 482 25.86 -28.96 10.66
N THR A 483 25.03 -29.71 9.93
CA THR A 483 25.37 -31.10 9.56
C THR A 483 26.54 -31.20 8.57
N ARG A 484 26.74 -30.20 7.69
CA ARG A 484 27.92 -30.16 6.80
C ARG A 484 29.20 -29.75 7.52
N GLN A 485 29.12 -28.89 8.53
CA GLN A 485 30.27 -28.55 9.38
C GLN A 485 30.65 -29.71 10.30
N ALA A 486 29.67 -30.41 10.89
CA ALA A 486 29.91 -31.61 11.69
C ALA A 486 30.57 -32.74 10.87
N GLY A 487 30.13 -32.98 9.63
CA GLY A 487 30.76 -33.96 8.74
C GLY A 487 32.19 -33.58 8.29
N ALA A 488 32.51 -32.27 8.24
CA ALA A 488 33.87 -31.79 7.95
C ALA A 488 34.81 -31.85 9.19
N GLU A 489 34.27 -31.74 10.40
CA GLU A 489 35.02 -31.97 11.64
C GLU A 489 35.26 -33.46 11.91
N GLU A 490 34.30 -34.35 11.61
CA GLU A 490 34.49 -35.80 11.65
C GLU A 490 35.55 -36.27 10.65
N SER A 491 35.54 -35.74 9.42
CA SER A 491 36.59 -35.99 8.41
C SER A 491 37.97 -35.54 8.89
N ARG A 492 38.08 -34.40 9.58
CA ARG A 492 39.34 -33.94 10.18
C ARG A 492 39.78 -34.78 11.38
N LEU A 493 38.86 -35.35 12.14
CA LEU A 493 39.16 -36.27 13.24
C LEU A 493 39.67 -37.63 12.74
N GLU A 494 39.15 -38.12 11.61
CA GLU A 494 39.65 -39.36 10.98
C GLU A 494 41.05 -39.18 10.36
N ASP A 495 41.33 -38.02 9.75
CA ASP A 495 42.66 -37.70 9.24
C ASP A 495 43.70 -37.53 10.38
N PHE A 496 43.29 -37.03 11.55
CA PHE A 496 44.16 -36.93 12.72
C PHE A 496 44.47 -38.30 13.35
N LYS A 497 43.53 -39.25 13.29
CA LYS A 497 43.74 -40.64 13.73
C LYS A 497 44.61 -41.46 12.77
N ARG A 498 44.70 -41.08 11.49
CA ARG A 498 45.65 -41.69 10.52
C ARG A 498 47.09 -41.20 10.67
N LEU A 499 47.31 -40.04 11.31
CA LEU A 499 48.64 -39.44 11.52
C LEU A 499 49.26 -39.75 12.88
N SER A 500 48.53 -40.39 13.79
CA SER A 500 49.04 -40.85 15.09
C SER A 500 49.17 -42.38 15.08
N GLY A 501 50.41 -42.86 14.97
CA GLY A 501 50.75 -44.29 14.88
C GLY A 501 50.28 -45.13 16.08
N PRO A 502 50.31 -46.46 15.96
CA PRO A 502 49.66 -47.38 16.88
C PRO A 502 50.33 -47.37 18.27
N VAL A 503 49.58 -47.03 19.30
CA VAL A 503 49.94 -47.33 20.69
C VAL A 503 49.45 -48.74 20.98
N GLU A 504 50.38 -49.69 21.10
CA GLU A 504 50.13 -51.03 21.63
C GLU A 504 49.56 -50.94 23.06
N MET A 505 48.34 -51.43 23.27
CA MET A 505 47.89 -51.87 24.59
C MET A 505 47.86 -53.40 24.62
N ARG A 506 48.74 -53.98 25.42
CA ARG A 506 48.73 -55.40 25.78
C ARG A 506 47.47 -55.73 26.59
N LEU A 507 46.76 -56.75 26.11
CA LEU A 507 45.69 -57.45 26.79
C LEU A 507 46.15 -58.08 28.11
N ALA A 508 45.36 -57.88 29.17
CA ALA A 508 45.25 -58.81 30.29
C ALA A 508 43.81 -59.37 30.32
N ARG A 509 43.74 -60.70 30.39
CA ARG A 509 42.55 -61.56 30.30
C ARG A 509 41.69 -61.56 31.58
N SER A 510 40.49 -62.12 31.40
CA SER A 510 39.61 -62.81 32.37
C SER A 510 38.65 -61.91 33.16
N TRP A 511 37.33 -62.16 33.29
CA TRP A 511 36.60 -63.41 33.48
C TRP A 511 35.19 -63.41 32.84
N THR A 512 34.70 -64.61 32.58
CA THR A 512 33.36 -65.05 32.17
C THR A 512 32.31 -64.94 33.27
N SER A 513 31.07 -64.53 32.92
CA SER A 513 29.81 -65.28 33.06
C SER A 513 28.61 -64.36 32.81
#